data_AF-A0A7C5U8X2-F1
#
_entry.id   AF-A0A7C5U8X2-F1
#
_cell.length_a   1.000
_cell.length_b   1.000
_cell.length_c   1.000
_cell.angle_alpha   90.00
_cell.angle_beta   90.00
_cell.angle_gamma   90.00
#
_symmetry.space_group_name_H-M   'P 1'
#
loop_
_entity.id
_entity.type
_entity.pdbx_description
1 polymer ?
#
loop_
_entity_poly.entity_id
_entity_poly.type
_entity_poly.pdbx_seq_one_letter_code
_entity_poly.pdbx_strand_id
1 'polypeptide(L)'
;MSEEGYLWLIYALATFLMFGITNFLLKLASVKGVPSIEGVVVLWVSTGLVGLTTLLIILISGVLNPLNNPNLQKLDFKYFIIPAIAGITLAIGMYFLKVAVATGKAGPATAIAASNAALVAILSWLVLNEKLSLSEVLGMVIYIIAIILFAIKPLG
;
A
#
# COMPACT_ATOMS: atom_id res chain seq x y z
N MET A 1 23.34 2.18 17.47
CA MET A 1 22.12 2.14 16.64
C MET A 1 22.39 1.10 15.56
N SER A 2 21.80 -0.10 15.66
CA SER A 2 22.20 -1.29 14.89
C SER A 2 21.72 -1.24 13.44
N GLU A 3 22.37 -1.99 12.54
CA GLU A 3 22.06 -2.12 11.11
C GLU A 3 20.58 -2.46 10.82
N GLU A 4 19.88 -3.12 11.75
CA GLU A 4 18.43 -3.40 11.65
C GLU A 4 17.56 -2.13 11.66
N GLY A 5 18.05 -1.03 12.24
CA GLY A 5 17.29 0.21 12.43
C GLY A 5 16.98 0.98 11.14
N TYR A 6 17.69 0.72 10.04
CA TYR A 6 17.48 1.39 8.74
C TYR A 6 16.85 0.47 7.69
N LEU A 7 16.69 -0.81 7.96
CA LEU A 7 16.20 -1.77 6.97
C LEU A 7 14.74 -1.46 6.57
N TRP A 8 13.91 -1.02 7.50
CA TRP A 8 12.54 -0.58 7.21
C TRP A 8 12.50 0.60 6.24
N LEU A 9 13.49 1.50 6.29
CA LEU A 9 13.58 2.65 5.40
C LEU A 9 13.87 2.20 3.97
N ILE A 10 14.74 1.19 3.79
CA ILE A 10 15.03 0.60 2.48
C ILE A 10 13.75 -0.02 1.90
N TYR A 11 12.99 -0.78 2.68
CA TYR A 11 11.71 -1.35 2.23
C TYR A 11 10.66 -0.27 1.89
N ALA A 12 10.60 0.81 2.67
CA ALA A 12 9.73 1.95 2.40
C ALA A 12 10.11 2.66 1.08
N LEU A 13 11.40 2.90 0.86
CA LEU A 13 11.91 3.50 -0.38
C LEU A 13 11.69 2.60 -1.60
N ALA A 14 11.91 1.29 -1.46
CA ALA A 14 11.61 0.32 -2.50
C ALA A 14 10.12 0.32 -2.83
N THR A 15 9.24 0.37 -1.82
CA THR A 15 7.79 0.48 -2.01
C THR A 15 7.42 1.75 -2.75
N PHE A 16 7.96 2.90 -2.35
CA PHE A 16 7.78 4.17 -3.05
C PHE A 16 8.14 4.07 -4.54
N LEU A 17 9.31 3.50 -4.85
CA LEU A 17 9.76 3.34 -6.23
C LEU A 17 8.82 2.43 -7.03
N MET A 18 8.47 1.26 -6.49
CA MET A 18 7.61 0.28 -7.17
C MET A 18 6.19 0.80 -7.38
N PHE A 19 5.61 1.50 -6.39
CA PHE A 19 4.30 2.14 -6.54
C PHE A 19 4.36 3.28 -7.56
N GLY A 20 5.42 4.09 -7.56
CA GLY A 20 5.62 5.14 -8.55
C GLY A 20 5.65 4.59 -9.98
N ILE A 21 6.45 3.54 -10.21
CA ILE A 21 6.52 2.84 -11.51
C ILE A 21 5.15 2.25 -11.87
N THR A 22 4.48 1.57 -10.95
CA THR A 22 3.15 0.97 -11.18
C THR A 22 2.14 2.02 -11.62
N ASN A 23 2.03 3.14 -10.91
CA ASN A 23 1.07 4.19 -11.22
C ASN A 23 1.37 4.88 -12.55
N PHE A 24 2.66 5.04 -12.91
CA PHE A 24 3.05 5.51 -14.23
C PHE A 24 2.64 4.53 -15.34
N LEU A 25 2.92 3.24 -15.17
CA LEU A 25 2.55 2.20 -16.14
C LEU A 25 1.04 2.09 -16.31
N LEU A 26 0.26 2.24 -15.23
CA LEU A 26 -1.20 2.30 -15.29
C LEU A 26 -1.70 3.48 -16.12
N LYS A 27 -1.09 4.66 -15.95
CA LYS A 27 -1.43 5.82 -16.78
C LYS A 27 -1.05 5.60 -18.25
N LEU A 28 0.13 5.03 -18.50
CA LEU A 28 0.59 4.71 -19.85
C LEU A 28 -0.38 3.74 -20.54
N ALA A 29 -0.81 2.68 -19.85
CA ALA A 29 -1.79 1.73 -20.36
C ALA A 29 -3.12 2.41 -20.71
N SER A 30 -3.61 3.31 -19.83
CA SER A 30 -4.82 4.10 -20.09
C SER A 30 -4.69 4.99 -21.33
N VAL A 31 -3.57 5.69 -21.51
CA VAL A 31 -3.32 6.52 -22.71
C VAL A 31 -3.20 5.67 -23.98
N LYS A 32 -2.75 4.42 -23.86
CA LYS A 32 -2.70 3.44 -24.96
C LYS A 32 -4.05 2.75 -25.23
N GLY A 33 -5.13 3.15 -24.56
CA GLY A 33 -6.47 2.65 -24.80
C GLY A 33 -6.84 1.37 -24.04
N VAL A 34 -6.02 0.92 -23.09
CA VAL A 34 -6.40 -0.20 -22.20
C VAL A 34 -7.48 0.29 -21.25
N PRO A 35 -8.69 -0.30 -21.28
CA PRO A 35 -9.74 0.17 -20.39
C PRO A 35 -9.45 -0.20 -18.93
N SER A 36 -10.08 0.56 -18.02
CA SER A 36 -9.72 0.56 -16.60
C SER A 36 -9.95 -0.80 -15.95
N ILE A 37 -11.02 -1.52 -16.30
CA ILE A 37 -11.36 -2.79 -15.67
C ILE A 37 -10.34 -3.87 -16.07
N GLU A 38 -10.03 -3.98 -17.36
CA GLU A 38 -9.17 -5.01 -17.93
C GLU A 38 -7.77 -4.93 -17.34
N GLY A 39 -7.18 -3.74 -17.28
CA GLY A 39 -5.87 -3.65 -16.63
C GLY A 39 -5.94 -3.74 -15.09
N VAL A 40 -7.10 -3.56 -14.42
CA VAL A 40 -7.23 -3.93 -12.99
C VAL A 40 -7.16 -5.44 -12.89
N VAL A 41 -7.87 -6.16 -13.76
CA VAL A 41 -7.86 -7.62 -13.80
C VAL A 41 -6.44 -8.14 -14.05
N VAL A 42 -5.72 -7.59 -15.03
CA VAL A 42 -4.31 -7.96 -15.29
C VAL A 42 -3.42 -7.67 -14.06
N LEU A 43 -3.62 -6.53 -13.40
CA LEU A 43 -2.89 -6.18 -12.18
C LEU A 43 -3.15 -7.22 -11.07
N TRP A 44 -4.41 -7.56 -10.81
CA TRP A 44 -4.80 -8.52 -9.78
C TRP A 44 -4.34 -9.94 -10.07
N VAL A 45 -4.38 -10.39 -11.33
CA VAL A 45 -3.81 -11.68 -11.72
C VAL A 45 -2.31 -11.69 -11.46
N SER A 46 -1.60 -10.61 -11.83
CA SER A 46 -0.16 -10.49 -11.63
C SER A 46 0.21 -10.49 -10.13
N THR A 47 -0.50 -9.72 -9.30
CA THR A 47 -0.26 -9.71 -7.85
C THR A 47 -0.70 -11.02 -7.18
N GLY A 48 -1.78 -11.65 -7.65
CA GLY A 48 -2.23 -12.96 -7.19
C GLY A 48 -1.20 -14.06 -7.46
N LEU A 49 -0.51 -14.03 -8.61
CA LEU A 49 0.60 -14.94 -8.92
C LEU A 49 1.79 -14.73 -7.97
N VAL A 50 2.14 -13.49 -7.65
CA VAL A 50 3.18 -13.18 -6.66
C VAL A 50 2.76 -13.70 -5.26
N GLY A 51 1.49 -13.53 -4.89
CA GLY A 51 0.95 -14.08 -3.65
C GLY A 51 1.00 -15.61 -3.60
N LEU A 52 0.62 -16.28 -4.68
CA LEU A 52 0.62 -17.74 -4.78
C LEU A 52 2.04 -18.31 -4.72
N THR A 53 2.99 -17.71 -5.45
CA THR A 53 4.40 -18.12 -5.40
C THR A 53 4.99 -17.93 -4.01
N THR A 54 4.70 -16.81 -3.35
CA THR A 54 5.11 -16.58 -1.95
C THR A 54 4.50 -17.61 -1.01
N LEU A 55 3.22 -17.94 -1.17
CA LEU A 55 2.55 -18.98 -0.38
C LEU A 55 3.22 -20.36 -0.57
N LEU A 56 3.54 -20.73 -1.82
CA LEU A 56 4.23 -22.00 -2.11
C LEU A 56 5.61 -22.04 -1.45
N ILE A 57 6.39 -20.96 -1.52
CA ILE A 57 7.70 -20.86 -0.84
C ILE A 57 7.53 -21.04 0.68
N ILE A 58 6.53 -20.40 1.27
CA ILE A 58 6.24 -20.48 2.71
C ILE A 58 5.82 -21.90 3.12
N LEU A 59 5.03 -22.59 2.29
CA LEU A 59 4.61 -23.98 2.52
C LEU A 59 5.80 -24.94 2.43
N ILE A 60 6.65 -24.79 1.41
CA ILE A 60 7.84 -25.65 1.20
C ILE A 60 8.89 -25.43 2.30
N SER A 61 9.11 -24.16 2.70
CA SER A 61 10.04 -23.83 3.80
C SER A 61 9.54 -24.24 5.18
N GLY A 62 8.29 -24.70 5.29
CA GLY A 62 7.70 -25.15 6.55
C GLY A 62 7.52 -24.03 7.58
N VAL A 63 7.51 -22.76 7.15
CA VAL A 63 7.37 -21.58 8.04
C VAL A 63 5.99 -21.52 8.70
N LEU A 64 4.98 -22.12 8.06
CA LEU A 64 3.64 -22.28 8.64
C LEU A 64 3.51 -23.49 9.57
N ASN A 65 4.53 -24.35 9.67
CA ASN A 65 4.52 -25.42 10.66
C ASN A 65 4.75 -24.80 12.04
N PRO A 66 3.79 -24.89 12.97
CA PRO A 66 3.96 -24.33 14.30
C PRO A 66 5.20 -24.90 14.99
N LEU A 67 5.59 -26.15 14.74
CA LEU A 67 6.81 -26.76 15.30
C LEU A 67 8.10 -26.01 14.91
N ASN A 68 8.13 -25.40 13.72
CA ASN A 68 9.29 -24.66 13.21
C ASN A 68 9.22 -23.15 13.51
N ASN A 69 8.05 -22.65 13.92
CA ASN A 69 7.81 -21.23 14.18
C ASN A 69 7.10 -21.03 15.53
N PRO A 70 7.86 -20.82 16.61
CA PRO A 70 7.32 -20.65 17.97
C PRO A 70 6.34 -19.47 18.10
N ASN A 71 6.45 -18.45 17.25
CA ASN A 71 5.53 -17.32 17.22
C ASN A 71 4.17 -17.72 16.66
N LEU A 72 4.14 -18.64 15.70
CA LEU A 72 2.91 -19.17 15.11
C LEU A 72 2.17 -20.10 16.08
N GLN A 73 2.88 -20.85 16.94
CA GLN A 73 2.25 -21.70 17.97
C GLN A 73 1.39 -20.91 18.95
N LYS A 74 1.81 -19.69 19.27
CA LYS A 74 1.16 -18.82 20.25
C LYS A 74 0.04 -17.97 19.65
N LEU A 75 -0.07 -17.96 18.31
CA LEU A 75 -1.00 -17.10 17.60
C LEU A 75 -2.35 -17.79 17.43
N ASP A 76 -3.42 -17.13 17.86
CA ASP A 76 -4.78 -17.58 17.56
C ASP A 76 -5.07 -17.34 16.07
N PHE A 77 -5.46 -18.41 15.36
CA PHE A 77 -5.69 -18.37 13.92
C PHE A 77 -6.75 -17.34 13.50
N LYS A 78 -7.65 -16.93 14.41
CA LYS A 78 -8.61 -15.86 14.12
C LYS A 78 -7.94 -14.53 13.74
N TYR A 79 -6.72 -14.28 14.21
CA TYR A 79 -6.01 -13.04 13.88
C TYR A 79 -5.59 -12.94 12.40
N PHE A 80 -5.61 -14.04 11.65
CA PHE A 80 -5.45 -14.01 10.19
C PHE A 80 -6.59 -13.29 9.47
N ILE A 81 -7.72 -13.02 10.14
CA ILE A 81 -8.78 -12.18 9.57
C ILE A 81 -8.31 -10.74 9.31
N ILE A 82 -7.38 -10.22 10.12
CA ILE A 82 -6.85 -8.86 9.99
C ILE A 82 -6.09 -8.68 8.65
N PRO A 83 -5.06 -9.47 8.32
CA PRO A 83 -4.40 -9.39 7.02
C PRO A 83 -5.33 -9.76 5.86
N ALA A 84 -6.33 -10.63 6.06
CA ALA A 84 -7.33 -10.91 5.03
C ALA A 84 -8.17 -9.68 4.69
N ILE A 85 -8.68 -8.97 5.70
CA ILE A 85 -9.39 -7.70 5.52
C ILE A 85 -8.48 -6.66 4.87
N ALA A 86 -7.22 -6.56 5.31
CA ALA A 86 -6.24 -5.65 4.71
C ALA A 86 -6.00 -5.94 3.21
N GLY A 87 -5.95 -7.21 2.82
CA GLY A 87 -5.84 -7.60 1.41
C GLY A 87 -7.04 -7.18 0.57
N ILE A 88 -8.26 -7.35 1.10
CA ILE A 88 -9.50 -6.94 0.44
C ILE A 88 -9.55 -5.41 0.30
N THR A 89 -9.27 -4.67 1.37
CA THR A 89 -9.29 -3.20 1.32
C THR A 89 -8.20 -2.65 0.40
N LEU A 90 -7.02 -3.27 0.35
CA LEU A 90 -5.97 -2.95 -0.62
C LEU A 90 -6.45 -3.16 -2.06
N ALA A 91 -7.08 -4.30 -2.37
CA ALA A 91 -7.58 -4.59 -3.70
C ALA A 91 -8.61 -3.56 -4.17
N ILE A 92 -9.57 -3.23 -3.30
CA ILE A 92 -10.60 -2.20 -3.56
C ILE A 92 -9.94 -0.81 -3.73
N GLY A 93 -8.99 -0.46 -2.87
CA GLY A 93 -8.23 0.79 -2.96
C GLY A 93 -7.48 0.93 -4.28
N MET A 94 -6.83 -0.14 -4.76
CA MET A 94 -6.13 -0.16 -6.05
C MET A 94 -7.10 -0.04 -7.23
N TYR A 95 -8.30 -0.61 -7.14
CA TYR A 95 -9.35 -0.39 -8.13
C TYR A 95 -9.71 1.10 -8.23
N PHE A 96 -9.99 1.76 -7.10
CA PHE A 96 -10.31 3.19 -7.10
C PHE A 96 -9.17 4.07 -7.60
N LEU A 97 -7.92 3.79 -7.18
CA LEU A 97 -6.75 4.50 -7.67
C LEU A 97 -6.62 4.36 -9.19
N LYS A 98 -6.81 3.16 -9.73
CA LYS A 98 -6.74 2.95 -11.17
C LYS A 98 -7.81 3.72 -11.93
N VAL A 99 -9.05 3.69 -11.44
CA VAL A 99 -10.13 4.49 -12.02
C VAL A 99 -9.77 5.98 -12.00
N ALA A 100 -9.26 6.50 -10.87
CA ALA A 100 -8.86 7.90 -10.74
C ALA A 100 -7.68 8.30 -11.66
N VAL A 101 -6.68 7.43 -11.84
CA VAL A 101 -5.55 7.67 -12.74
C VAL A 101 -6.00 7.64 -14.21
N ALA A 102 -6.94 6.76 -14.55
CA ALA A 102 -7.49 6.65 -15.90
C ALA A 102 -8.36 7.87 -16.26
N THR A 103 -9.21 8.33 -15.35
CA THR A 103 -10.12 9.46 -15.59
C THR A 103 -9.48 10.83 -15.37
N GLY A 104 -8.41 10.91 -14.58
CA GLY A 104 -7.76 12.17 -14.18
C GLY A 104 -6.25 12.23 -14.49
N LYS A 105 -5.57 13.18 -13.84
CA LYS A 105 -4.10 13.31 -13.89
C LYS A 105 -3.47 12.34 -12.89
N ALA A 106 -2.54 11.51 -13.38
CA ALA A 106 -1.91 10.46 -12.58
C ALA A 106 -1.20 10.99 -11.33
N GLY A 107 -0.48 12.10 -11.46
CA GLY A 107 0.26 12.74 -10.36
C GLY A 107 -0.67 13.13 -9.20
N PRO A 108 -1.64 14.04 -9.39
CA PRO A 108 -2.60 14.42 -8.36
C PRO A 108 -3.39 13.23 -7.79
N ALA A 109 -3.89 12.31 -8.63
CA ALA A 109 -4.62 11.13 -8.15
C ALA A 109 -3.76 10.25 -7.23
N THR A 110 -2.50 10.02 -7.61
CA THR A 110 -1.55 9.24 -6.80
C THR A 110 -1.17 9.97 -5.52
N ALA A 111 -0.96 11.29 -5.58
CA ALA A 111 -0.63 12.09 -4.39
C ALA A 111 -1.78 12.07 -3.37
N ILE A 112 -3.02 12.25 -3.82
CA ILE A 112 -4.21 12.14 -2.97
C ILE A 112 -4.30 10.73 -2.39
N ALA A 113 -4.10 9.68 -3.17
CA ALA A 113 -4.12 8.32 -2.65
C ALA A 113 -3.02 8.07 -1.62
N ALA A 114 -1.79 8.56 -1.86
CA ALA A 114 -0.66 8.47 -0.94
C ALA A 114 -0.88 9.29 0.36
N SER A 115 -1.88 10.16 0.42
CA SER A 115 -2.31 10.83 1.66
C SER A 115 -2.76 9.85 2.75
N ASN A 116 -3.08 8.60 2.37
CA ASN A 116 -3.48 7.56 3.31
C ASN A 116 -2.48 7.35 4.46
N ALA A 117 -1.21 7.73 4.29
CA ALA A 117 -0.21 7.71 5.36
C ALA A 117 -0.65 8.53 6.59
N ALA A 118 -1.37 9.64 6.40
CA ALA A 118 -1.92 10.42 7.50
C ALA A 118 -3.04 9.64 8.23
N LEU A 119 -3.90 8.94 7.49
CA LEU A 119 -4.92 8.07 8.09
C LEU A 119 -4.27 6.91 8.87
N VAL A 120 -3.22 6.29 8.32
CA VAL A 120 -2.46 5.25 9.01
C VAL A 120 -1.88 5.79 10.31
N ALA A 121 -1.23 6.95 10.30
CA ALA A 121 -0.67 7.56 11.51
C ALA A 121 -1.73 7.88 12.57
N ILE A 122 -2.91 8.38 12.17
CA ILE A 122 -4.03 8.61 13.09
C ILE A 122 -4.53 7.28 13.69
N LEU A 123 -4.69 6.23 12.87
CA LEU A 123 -5.11 4.91 13.34
C LEU A 123 -4.07 4.26 14.25
N SER A 124 -2.78 4.41 13.93
CA SER A 124 -1.66 4.01 14.78
C SER A 124 -1.73 4.67 16.15
N TRP A 125 -1.96 5.98 16.18
CA TRP A 125 -2.12 6.72 17.43
C TRP A 125 -3.35 6.25 18.23
N LEU A 126 -4.51 6.09 17.57
CA LEU A 126 -5.77 5.74 18.24
C LEU A 126 -5.86 4.26 18.67
N VAL A 127 -5.36 3.34 17.86
CA VAL A 127 -5.57 1.88 18.02
C VAL A 127 -4.33 1.22 18.62
N LEU A 128 -3.13 1.63 18.21
CA LEU A 128 -1.87 1.03 18.65
C LEU A 128 -1.23 1.79 19.82
N ASN A 129 -1.80 2.94 20.22
CA ASN A 129 -1.26 3.84 21.24
C ASN A 129 0.17 4.33 20.92
N GLU A 130 0.53 4.40 19.64
CA GLU A 130 1.81 4.95 19.19
C GLU A 130 1.85 6.46 19.43
N LYS A 131 2.95 6.97 19.99
CA LYS A 131 3.10 8.42 20.23
C LYS A 131 3.62 9.10 18.97
N LEU A 132 2.88 10.09 18.49
CA LEU A 132 3.32 10.96 17.41
C LEU A 132 4.17 12.11 17.99
N SER A 133 5.38 12.25 17.47
CA SER A 133 6.24 13.41 17.74
C SER A 133 5.68 14.66 17.09
N LEU A 134 6.05 15.83 17.63
CA LEU A 134 5.64 17.11 17.07
C LEU A 134 6.11 17.28 15.61
N SER A 135 7.30 16.77 15.27
CA SER A 135 7.82 16.74 13.90
C SER A 135 6.96 15.93 12.94
N GLU A 136 6.46 14.76 13.37
CA GLU A 136 5.59 13.91 12.54
C GLU A 136 4.24 14.59 12.32
N VAL A 137 3.67 15.21 13.35
CA VAL A 137 2.41 15.96 13.24
C VAL A 137 2.55 17.13 12.27
N LEU A 138 3.61 17.93 12.41
CA LEU A 138 3.86 19.05 11.50
C LEU A 138 4.06 18.57 10.05
N GLY A 139 4.83 17.49 9.85
CA GLY A 139 5.01 16.87 8.54
C GLY A 139 3.68 16.44 7.91
N MET A 140 2.81 15.79 8.69
CA MET A 140 1.49 15.38 8.23
C MET A 140 0.59 16.57 7.86
N VAL A 141 0.56 17.64 8.68
CA VAL A 141 -0.25 18.83 8.41
C VAL A 141 0.20 19.50 7.10
N ILE A 142 1.51 19.69 6.92
CA ILE A 142 2.08 20.26 5.69
C ILE A 142 1.71 19.39 4.48
N TYR A 143 1.83 18.07 4.62
CA TYR A 143 1.51 17.12 3.57
C TYR A 143 0.02 17.16 3.17
N ILE A 144 -0.90 17.21 4.15
CA ILE A 144 -2.34 17.35 3.89
C ILE A 144 -2.64 18.66 3.15
N ILE A 145 -2.05 19.78 3.57
CA ILE A 145 -2.22 21.09 2.90
C ILE A 145 -1.76 20.99 1.44
N ALA A 146 -0.59 20.40 1.18
CA ALA A 146 -0.07 20.22 -0.18
C ALA A 146 -1.04 19.41 -1.06
N ILE A 147 -1.68 18.39 -0.49
CA ILE A 147 -2.64 17.54 -1.21
C ILE A 147 -3.95 18.29 -1.50
N ILE A 148 -4.45 19.08 -0.55
CA ILE A 148 -5.60 19.95 -0.77
C ILE A 148 -5.33 20.93 -1.92
N LEU A 149 -4.14 21.53 -1.94
CA LEU A 149 -3.72 22.41 -3.03
C LEU A 149 -3.66 21.69 -4.39
N PHE A 150 -3.19 20.44 -4.42
CA PHE A 150 -3.22 19.62 -5.64
C PHE A 150 -4.64 19.29 -6.09
N ALA A 151 -5.56 19.02 -5.16
CA ALA A 151 -6.94 18.67 -5.46
C ALA A 151 -7.77 19.85 -5.97
N ILE A 152 -7.55 21.06 -5.45
CA ILE A 152 -8.31 22.27 -5.80
C ILE A 152 -7.86 22.88 -7.13
N LYS A 153 -6.61 22.64 -7.56
CA LYS A 153 -6.12 23.21 -8.81
C LYS A 153 -6.96 22.67 -9.98
N PRO A 154 -7.67 23.54 -10.74
CA PRO A 154 -8.49 23.10 -11.85
C PRO A 154 -7.61 22.30 -12.81
N LEU A 155 -8.08 21.11 -13.15
CA LEU A 155 -7.44 20.23 -14.12
C LEU A 155 -7.64 20.86 -15.51
N GLY A 156 -6.89 21.93 -15.78
CA GLY A 156 -6.75 22.49 -17.12
C GLY A 156 -6.10 21.49 -18.06
#